data_AF-A0A433VSF6-F1
#
_entry.id   AF-A0A433VSF6-F1
#
_cell.length_a   1.000
_cell.length_b   1.000
_cell.length_c   1.000
_cell.angle_alpha   90.00
_cell.angle_beta   90.00
_cell.angle_gamma   90.00
#
_symmetry.space_group_name_H-M   'P 1'
#
loop_
_entity.id
_entity.type
_entity.pdbx_description
1 polymer ?
#
loop_
_entity_poly.entity_id
_entity_poly.type
_entity_poly.pdbx_seq_one_letter_code
_entity_poly.pdbx_strand_id
1 'polypeptide(L)'
;MNMLLHGIESEVSLGDTLSSDGQQLPKADVILTNPPFGTKKGGGLPTREDFTFPTSNKQLAFLQHIYRGLKPGGRAAVVLPDNVLFEDGQGRNIRADLMDKCNLHTILRLPTGIFYAQGVKTNVLFFQRGASDKGNTKAVWFYDMRTNMPAFGKRTPLTKEHFKPFEERLW
;
A
#
# COMPACT_ATOMS: atom_id res chain seq x y z
N MET A 1 17.42 4.25 -16.13
CA MET A 1 17.14 4.09 -17.58
C MET A 1 15.66 4.25 -17.92
N ASN A 2 14.71 3.57 -17.25
CA ASN A 2 13.28 3.68 -17.61
C ASN A 2 12.75 5.12 -17.72
N MET A 3 13.03 5.96 -16.71
CA MET A 3 12.59 7.37 -16.68
C MET A 3 13.20 8.20 -17.81
N LEU A 4 14.52 8.08 -18.01
CA LEU A 4 15.24 8.71 -19.10
C LEU A 4 14.63 8.37 -20.47
N LEU A 5 14.30 7.10 -20.71
CA LEU A 5 13.69 6.65 -21.96
C LEU A 5 12.26 7.18 -22.17
N HIS A 6 11.58 7.59 -21.10
CA HIS A 6 10.26 8.23 -21.16
C HIS A 6 10.37 9.76 -21.10
N GLY A 7 11.57 10.35 -21.14
CA GLY A 7 11.78 11.79 -21.07
C GLY A 7 11.39 12.41 -19.72
N ILE A 8 11.36 11.63 -18.64
CA ILE A 8 11.02 12.10 -17.30
C ILE A 8 12.32 12.43 -16.56
N GLU A 9 12.57 13.71 -16.35
CA GLU A 9 13.65 14.22 -15.50
C GLU A 9 13.14 14.32 -14.06
N SER A 10 13.34 13.26 -13.28
CA SER A 10 13.10 13.29 -11.84
C SER A 10 14.18 12.52 -11.09
N GLU A 11 14.25 12.76 -9.79
CA GLU A 11 15.18 12.07 -8.91
C GLU A 11 14.71 10.64 -8.62
N VAL A 12 15.60 9.68 -8.78
CA VAL A 12 15.50 8.33 -8.23
C VAL A 12 16.75 8.10 -7.39
N SER A 13 16.58 8.11 -6.08
CA SER A 13 17.67 7.89 -5.14
C SER A 13 17.86 6.40 -4.85
N LEU A 14 19.13 6.02 -4.65
CA LEU A 14 19.49 4.72 -4.09
C LEU A 14 19.48 4.83 -2.56
N GLY A 15 18.68 4.01 -1.89
CA GLY A 15 18.61 3.98 -0.43
C GLY A 15 17.63 2.93 0.09
N ASP A 16 17.56 2.79 1.41
CA ASP A 16 16.60 1.90 2.08
C ASP A 16 15.45 2.72 2.72
N THR A 17 14.22 2.53 2.23
CA THR A 17 13.03 3.20 2.78
C THR A 17 12.80 2.91 4.27
N LEU A 18 13.26 1.74 4.74
CA LEU A 18 13.13 1.30 6.13
C LEU A 18 14.38 1.66 6.97
N SER A 19 15.26 2.52 6.45
CA SER A 19 16.37 3.17 7.17
C SER A 19 16.18 4.70 7.27
N SER A 20 17.15 5.41 7.85
CA SER A 20 17.18 6.87 7.87
C SER A 20 17.09 7.52 6.48
N ASP A 21 17.42 6.82 5.39
CA ASP A 21 17.25 7.32 4.02
C ASP A 21 15.77 7.59 3.72
N GLY A 22 14.90 6.64 4.08
CA GLY A 22 13.45 6.80 3.90
C GLY A 22 12.82 7.83 4.83
N GLN A 23 13.51 8.24 5.89
CA GLN A 23 13.06 9.33 6.76
C GLN A 23 13.31 10.70 6.14
N GLN A 24 14.36 10.81 5.30
CA GLN A 24 14.74 12.06 4.63
C GLN A 24 13.90 12.36 3.39
N LEU A 25 13.10 11.39 2.91
CA LEU A 25 12.22 11.60 1.76
C LEU A 25 11.20 12.72 2.05
N PRO A 26 11.03 13.69 1.12
CA PRO A 26 10.09 14.76 1.30
C PRO A 26 8.66 14.22 1.32
N LYS A 27 7.76 14.94 2.01
CA LYS A 27 6.35 14.61 1.98
C LYS A 27 5.77 14.83 0.58
N ALA A 28 4.84 13.97 0.19
CA ALA A 28 4.21 13.97 -1.13
C ALA A 28 2.70 14.23 -1.04
N ASP A 29 2.16 14.81 -2.12
CA ASP A 29 0.71 14.96 -2.32
C ASP A 29 0.07 13.64 -2.79
N VAL A 30 0.84 12.80 -3.49
CA VAL A 30 0.40 11.50 -4.00
C VAL A 30 1.49 10.44 -3.77
N ILE A 31 1.11 9.27 -3.24
CA ILE A 31 1.98 8.10 -3.15
C ILE A 31 1.29 6.89 -3.81
N LEU A 32 1.90 6.37 -4.87
CA LEU A 32 1.46 5.14 -5.54
C LEU A 32 2.58 4.11 -5.44
N THR A 33 2.33 2.97 -4.80
CA THR A 33 3.41 2.00 -4.61
C THR A 33 2.91 0.56 -4.44
N ASN A 34 3.74 -0.36 -4.91
CA ASN A 34 3.62 -1.79 -4.69
C ASN A 34 4.88 -2.26 -3.93
N PRO A 35 4.93 -2.07 -2.59
CA PRO A 35 6.09 -2.42 -1.79
C PRO A 35 6.34 -3.94 -1.84
N PRO A 36 7.59 -4.38 -1.63
CA PRO A 36 7.96 -5.78 -1.77
C PRO A 36 7.18 -6.72 -0.83
N PHE A 37 6.76 -7.86 -1.36
CA PHE A 37 6.06 -8.90 -0.61
C PHE A 37 7.04 -9.92 -0.01
N GLY A 38 6.59 -10.55 1.08
CA GLY A 38 7.25 -11.70 1.67
C GLY A 38 8.19 -11.40 2.83
N THR A 39 8.64 -12.49 3.42
CA THR A 39 9.50 -12.53 4.60
C THR A 39 10.94 -12.78 4.14
N LYS A 40 11.68 -11.76 3.72
CA LYS A 40 13.15 -11.92 3.74
C LYS A 40 13.53 -12.02 5.23
N LYS A 41 13.57 -13.25 5.75
CA LYS A 41 14.17 -13.57 7.04
C LYS A 41 15.63 -13.09 6.95
N GLY A 42 16.00 -12.12 7.78
CA GLY A 42 17.37 -11.56 7.79
C GLY A 42 17.47 -10.04 7.64
N GLY A 43 16.40 -9.27 7.83
CA GLY A 43 16.45 -7.80 7.71
C GLY A 43 16.35 -7.00 9.02
N GLY A 44 16.28 -7.66 10.18
CA GLY A 44 16.04 -6.98 11.46
C GLY A 44 14.74 -6.17 11.50
N LEU A 45 14.60 -5.35 12.54
CA LEU A 45 13.63 -4.27 12.57
C LEU A 45 14.10 -3.14 11.64
N PRO A 46 13.19 -2.34 11.06
CA PRO A 46 13.56 -1.07 10.43
C PRO A 46 14.46 -0.24 11.37
N THR A 47 15.46 0.45 10.84
CA THR A 47 16.29 1.40 11.60
C THR A 47 15.65 2.80 11.65
N ARG A 48 14.32 2.85 11.51
CA ARG A 48 13.49 4.06 11.54
C ARG A 48 13.08 4.38 12.98
N GLU A 49 13.57 5.49 13.49
CA GLU A 49 13.24 5.96 14.84
C GLU A 49 11.89 6.68 14.91
N ASP A 50 11.35 7.13 13.76
CA ASP A 50 10.12 7.91 13.71
C ASP A 50 8.85 7.06 13.54
N PHE A 51 8.97 5.72 13.44
CA PHE A 51 7.82 4.82 13.39
C PHE A 51 7.16 4.69 14.76
N THR A 52 5.86 4.97 14.82
CA THR A 52 5.07 4.89 16.05
C THR A 52 4.97 3.47 16.57
N PHE A 53 4.92 2.48 15.66
CA PHE A 53 4.77 1.07 16.02
C PHE A 53 5.94 0.26 15.46
N PRO A 54 6.91 -0.17 16.28
CA PRO A 54 7.99 -1.04 15.80
C PRO A 54 7.40 -2.37 15.35
N THR A 55 7.81 -2.85 14.17
CA THR A 55 7.36 -4.12 13.60
C THR A 55 8.42 -4.73 12.70
N SER A 56 8.56 -6.06 12.77
CA SER A 56 9.40 -6.84 11.84
C SER A 56 8.67 -7.18 10.54
N ASN A 57 7.36 -6.94 10.48
CA ASN A 57 6.58 -7.05 9.26
C ASN A 57 6.88 -5.84 8.37
N LYS A 58 7.65 -6.09 7.29
CA LYS A 58 8.06 -5.04 6.36
C LYS A 58 6.88 -4.38 5.65
N GLN A 59 5.81 -5.11 5.34
CA GLN A 59 4.64 -4.54 4.68
C GLN A 59 3.93 -3.52 5.57
N LEU A 60 3.82 -3.82 6.88
CA LEU A 60 3.30 -2.87 7.87
C LEU A 60 4.27 -1.69 8.09
N ALA A 61 5.58 -1.91 8.06
CA ALA A 61 6.58 -0.84 8.13
C ALA A 61 6.48 0.12 6.92
N PHE A 62 6.33 -0.40 5.70
CA PHE A 62 6.06 0.41 4.51
C PHE A 62 4.74 1.16 4.60
N LEU A 63 3.68 0.54 5.14
CA LEU A 63 2.41 1.23 5.35
C LEU A 63 2.58 2.45 6.26
N GLN A 64 3.31 2.31 7.38
CA GLN A 64 3.67 3.43 8.25
C GLN A 64 4.42 4.53 7.50
N HIS A 65 5.44 4.16 6.73
CA HIS A 65 6.17 5.13 5.91
C HIS A 65 5.25 5.91 4.97
N ILE A 66 4.33 5.23 4.28
CA ILE A 66 3.44 5.84 3.29
C ILE A 66 2.52 6.87 3.93
N TYR A 67 1.74 6.51 4.96
CA TYR A 67 0.78 7.47 5.52
C TYR A 67 1.44 8.62 6.29
N ARG A 68 2.68 8.45 6.76
CA ARG A 68 3.49 9.52 7.35
C ARG A 68 4.11 10.44 6.29
N GLY A 69 4.45 9.87 5.13
CA GLY A 69 5.01 10.58 3.98
C GLY A 69 3.98 11.42 3.22
N LEU A 70 2.69 11.28 3.50
CA LEU A 70 1.66 12.14 2.90
C LEU A 70 1.62 13.51 3.58
N LYS A 71 1.50 14.57 2.76
CA LYS A 71 1.05 15.89 3.23
C LYS A 71 -0.42 15.82 3.69
N PRO A 72 -0.89 16.71 4.59
CA PRO A 72 -2.32 16.83 4.87
C PRO A 72 -3.13 16.99 3.58
N GLY A 73 -4.20 16.21 3.43
CA GLY A 73 -5.00 16.17 2.19
C GLY A 73 -4.41 15.31 1.06
N GLY A 74 -3.16 14.88 1.16
CA GLY A 74 -2.51 13.99 0.18
C GLY A 74 -3.14 12.61 0.16
N ARG A 75 -2.99 11.88 -0.95
CA ARG A 75 -3.67 10.59 -1.19
C ARG A 75 -2.71 9.48 -1.60
N ALA A 76 -3.05 8.25 -1.27
CA ALA A 76 -2.27 7.08 -1.66
C ALA A 76 -3.13 5.93 -2.17
N ALA A 77 -2.54 5.15 -3.07
CA ALA A 77 -3.00 3.82 -3.43
C ALA A 77 -1.83 2.84 -3.27
N VAL A 78 -1.98 1.86 -2.38
CA VAL A 78 -0.90 0.92 -2.03
C VAL A 78 -1.35 -0.51 -2.22
N VAL A 79 -0.53 -1.31 -2.92
CA VAL A 79 -0.76 -2.74 -3.07
C VAL A 79 -0.15 -3.49 -1.89
N LEU A 80 -0.95 -4.23 -1.12
CA LEU A 80 -0.50 -4.97 0.06
C LEU A 80 -1.07 -6.40 0.11
N PRO A 81 -0.34 -7.38 0.67
CA PRO A 81 -0.86 -8.72 0.87
C PRO A 81 -1.95 -8.76 1.97
N ASP A 82 -2.77 -9.81 1.96
CA ASP A 82 -3.88 -9.98 2.92
C ASP A 82 -3.43 -9.91 4.40
N ASN A 83 -2.19 -10.31 4.72
CA ASN A 83 -1.70 -10.30 6.11
C ASN A 83 -1.78 -8.92 6.76
N VAL A 84 -1.60 -7.84 5.99
CA VAL A 84 -1.75 -6.47 6.52
C VAL A 84 -3.16 -6.23 7.07
N LEU A 85 -4.18 -6.84 6.49
CA LEU A 85 -5.58 -6.65 6.88
C LEU A 85 -5.96 -7.38 8.16
N PHE A 86 -5.29 -8.49 8.50
CA PHE A 86 -5.71 -9.35 9.61
C PHE A 86 -4.65 -9.59 10.69
N GLU A 87 -3.37 -9.28 10.45
CA GLU A 87 -2.31 -9.52 11.43
C GLU A 87 -2.61 -8.80 12.75
N ASP A 88 -2.47 -9.51 13.87
CA ASP A 88 -2.78 -8.98 15.19
C ASP A 88 -1.60 -8.21 15.82
N GLY A 89 -1.73 -7.79 17.08
CA GLY A 89 -0.71 -7.07 17.83
C GLY A 89 -0.38 -5.73 17.17
N GLN A 90 0.85 -5.58 16.71
CA GLN A 90 1.29 -4.37 16.02
C GLN A 90 0.54 -4.15 14.69
N GLY A 91 0.10 -5.22 14.01
CA GLY A 91 -0.75 -5.08 12.82
C GLY A 91 -2.08 -4.39 13.13
N ARG A 92 -2.74 -4.78 14.23
CA ARG A 92 -3.96 -4.12 14.71
C ARG A 92 -3.71 -2.65 15.03
N ASN A 93 -2.63 -2.35 15.76
CA ASN A 93 -2.28 -0.98 16.15
C ASN A 93 -1.99 -0.09 14.94
N ILE A 94 -1.24 -0.59 13.95
CA ILE A 94 -0.91 0.16 12.72
C ILE A 94 -2.16 0.39 11.86
N ARG A 95 -3.07 -0.59 11.78
CA ARG A 95 -4.36 -0.38 11.09
C ARG A 95 -5.22 0.68 11.78
N ALA A 96 -5.27 0.67 13.11
CA ALA A 96 -5.97 1.71 13.87
C ALA A 96 -5.34 3.10 13.64
N ASP A 97 -4.00 3.21 13.66
CA ASP A 97 -3.29 4.46 13.39
C ASP A 97 -3.49 4.97 11.96
N LEU A 98 -3.50 4.07 10.98
CA LEU A 98 -3.88 4.41 9.60
C LEU A 98 -5.28 5.01 9.55
N MET A 99 -6.28 4.36 10.16
CA MET A 99 -7.67 4.83 10.14
C MET A 99 -7.88 6.11 10.95
N ASP A 100 -7.06 6.32 11.97
CA ASP A 100 -7.05 7.54 12.75
C ASP A 100 -6.47 8.71 11.97
N LYS A 101 -5.31 8.53 11.33
CA LYS A 101 -4.56 9.57 10.60
C LYS A 101 -5.05 9.81 9.19
N CYS A 102 -5.67 8.82 8.57
CA CYS A 102 -6.13 8.87 7.20
C CYS A 102 -7.60 8.50 7.11
N ASN A 103 -8.27 9.00 6.09
CA ASN A 103 -9.53 8.46 5.62
C ASN A 103 -9.23 7.28 4.67
N LEU A 104 -9.19 6.06 5.20
CA LEU A 104 -9.17 4.83 4.42
C LEU A 104 -10.58 4.59 3.89
N HIS A 105 -10.83 4.99 2.65
CA HIS A 105 -12.17 4.99 2.10
C HIS A 105 -12.47 3.75 1.26
N THR A 106 -11.46 3.09 0.69
CA THR A 106 -11.69 1.95 -0.21
C THR A 106 -10.60 0.89 -0.12
N ILE A 107 -11.02 -0.37 -0.16
CA ILE A 107 -10.17 -1.56 -0.32
C ILE A 107 -10.66 -2.36 -1.53
N LEU A 108 -9.80 -2.50 -2.52
CA LEU A 108 -10.00 -3.41 -3.66
C LEU A 108 -9.30 -4.73 -3.39
N ARG A 109 -10.04 -5.83 -3.27
CA ARG A 109 -9.46 -7.18 -3.17
C ARG A 109 -9.15 -7.68 -4.58
N LEU A 110 -7.88 -7.91 -4.88
CA LEU A 110 -7.44 -8.30 -6.21
C LEU A 110 -7.60 -9.82 -6.45
N PRO A 111 -7.79 -10.25 -7.72
CA PRO A 111 -7.79 -11.65 -8.10
C PRO A 111 -6.45 -12.34 -7.83
N THR A 112 -6.47 -13.67 -7.83
CA THR A 112 -5.26 -14.49 -7.74
C THR A 112 -4.64 -14.75 -9.12
N GLY A 113 -3.37 -15.16 -9.16
CA GLY A 113 -2.68 -15.51 -10.42
C GLY A 113 -2.17 -14.31 -11.22
N ILE A 114 -2.29 -13.09 -10.69
CA ILE A 114 -1.89 -11.84 -11.36
C ILE A 114 -0.47 -11.37 -10.99
N PHE A 115 0.14 -11.97 -9.95
CA PHE A 115 1.53 -11.74 -9.55
C PHE A 115 2.39 -12.95 -9.90
N TYR A 116 3.69 -12.72 -10.14
CA TYR A 116 4.66 -13.81 -10.37
C TYR A 116 4.72 -14.81 -9.21
N ALA A 117 4.54 -14.34 -7.98
CA ALA A 117 4.48 -15.20 -6.80
C ALA A 117 3.11 -15.90 -6.72
N GLN A 118 3.11 -17.21 -6.99
CA GLN A 118 1.94 -18.08 -6.87
C GLN A 118 1.35 -18.03 -5.45
N GLY A 119 0.02 -17.99 -5.35
CA GLY A 119 -0.71 -18.05 -4.08
C GLY A 119 -0.79 -16.75 -3.28
N VAL A 120 -0.10 -15.68 -3.68
CA VAL A 120 -0.19 -14.39 -2.99
C VAL A 120 -1.56 -13.75 -3.25
N LYS A 121 -2.27 -13.44 -2.18
CA LYS A 121 -3.52 -12.68 -2.18
C LYS A 121 -3.22 -11.22 -1.83
N THR A 122 -3.61 -10.31 -2.69
CA THR A 122 -3.29 -8.88 -2.56
C THR A 122 -4.54 -8.01 -2.61
N ASN A 123 -4.38 -6.79 -2.11
CA ASN A 123 -5.39 -5.76 -2.04
C ASN A 123 -4.77 -4.43 -2.46
N VAL A 124 -5.60 -3.49 -2.93
CA VAL A 124 -5.22 -2.08 -3.05
C VAL A 124 -5.97 -1.30 -1.98
N LEU A 125 -5.24 -0.63 -1.10
CA LEU A 125 -5.81 0.30 -0.12
C LEU A 125 -5.74 1.71 -0.70
N PHE A 126 -6.88 2.41 -0.67
CA PHE A 126 -6.99 3.80 -1.07
C PHE A 126 -7.31 4.66 0.14
N PHE A 127 -6.46 5.64 0.42
CA PHE A 127 -6.65 6.51 1.56
C PHE A 127 -6.14 7.92 1.32
N GLN A 128 -6.71 8.86 2.06
CA GLN A 128 -6.32 10.27 2.06
C GLN A 128 -5.87 10.70 3.46
N ARG A 129 -4.76 11.42 3.57
CA ARG A 129 -4.24 11.93 4.82
C ARG A 129 -5.19 12.99 5.39
N GLY A 130 -5.62 12.77 6.63
CA GLY A 130 -6.47 13.70 7.36
C GLY A 130 -5.79 15.02 7.70
N ALA A 131 -6.60 16.01 8.05
CA ALA A 131 -6.11 17.27 8.62
C ALA A 131 -5.75 17.14 10.11
N SER A 132 -6.33 16.14 10.79
CA SER A 132 -6.01 15.74 12.16
C SER A 132 -5.36 14.34 12.17
N ASP A 133 -4.86 13.93 13.34
CA ASP A 133 -4.30 12.58 13.54
C ASP A 133 -5.30 11.59 14.13
N LYS A 134 -6.60 11.94 14.20
CA LYS A 134 -7.62 11.11 14.85
C LYS A 134 -8.96 11.13 14.13
N GLY A 135 -9.59 9.95 14.07
CA GLY A 135 -10.97 9.78 13.65
C GLY A 135 -11.27 10.18 12.20
N ASN A 136 -10.30 10.06 11.28
CA ASN A 136 -10.49 10.46 9.88
C ASN A 136 -11.28 9.43 9.05
N THR A 137 -11.10 8.13 9.29
CA THR A 137 -11.90 7.10 8.61
C THR A 137 -13.27 6.97 9.24
N LYS A 138 -14.34 7.08 8.44
CA LYS A 138 -15.74 6.93 8.88
C LYS A 138 -16.41 5.67 8.36
N ALA A 139 -16.11 5.32 7.12
CA ALA A 139 -16.62 4.13 6.45
C ALA A 139 -15.56 3.66 5.45
N VAL A 140 -15.53 2.35 5.21
CA VAL A 140 -14.61 1.72 4.26
C VAL A 140 -15.42 0.90 3.27
N TRP A 141 -15.28 1.20 2.00
CA TRP A 141 -15.85 0.41 0.92
C TRP A 141 -14.94 -0.77 0.58
N PHE A 142 -15.51 -1.96 0.45
CA PHE A 142 -14.81 -3.14 0.00
C PHE A 142 -15.35 -3.56 -1.37
N TYR A 143 -14.46 -3.67 -2.35
CA TYR A 143 -14.79 -4.27 -3.64
C TYR A 143 -14.07 -5.61 -3.77
N ASP A 144 -14.85 -6.69 -3.88
CA ASP A 144 -14.31 -8.04 -4.06
C ASP A 144 -14.16 -8.36 -5.55
N MET A 145 -12.95 -8.16 -6.07
CA MET A 145 -12.57 -8.59 -7.42
C MET A 145 -11.79 -9.92 -7.37
N ARG A 146 -12.05 -10.76 -6.37
CA ARG A 146 -11.31 -12.02 -6.16
C ARG A 146 -12.22 -13.23 -6.19
N THR A 147 -13.29 -13.18 -5.41
CA THR A 147 -14.23 -14.29 -5.30
C THR A 147 -14.95 -14.51 -6.62
N ASN A 148 -15.11 -15.77 -7.05
CA ASN A 148 -15.76 -16.16 -8.31
C ASN A 148 -15.14 -15.58 -9.60
N MET A 149 -13.88 -15.13 -9.53
CA MET A 149 -13.14 -14.70 -10.72
C MET A 149 -12.44 -15.88 -11.40
N PRO A 150 -12.23 -15.83 -12.73
CA PRO A 150 -11.44 -16.84 -13.42
C PRO A 150 -10.00 -16.86 -12.90
N ALA A 151 -9.33 -18.00 -13.05
CA ALA A 151 -7.90 -18.09 -12.79
C ALA A 151 -7.14 -17.29 -13.86
N PHE A 152 -6.51 -16.19 -13.44
CA PHE A 152 -5.70 -15.38 -14.33
C PHE A 152 -4.32 -16.01 -14.58
N GLY A 153 -3.76 -15.71 -15.75
CA GLY A 153 -2.44 -16.17 -16.16
C GLY A 153 -2.20 -15.90 -17.65
N LYS A 154 -1.25 -16.62 -18.24
CA LYS A 154 -0.90 -16.44 -19.67
C LYS A 154 -2.08 -16.67 -20.63
N ARG A 155 -2.98 -17.61 -20.32
CA ARG A 155 -4.14 -17.95 -21.16
C ARG A 155 -5.38 -17.10 -20.89
N THR A 156 -5.46 -16.52 -19.69
CA THR A 156 -6.56 -15.66 -19.23
C THR A 156 -5.95 -14.37 -18.68
N PRO A 157 -5.59 -13.41 -19.54
CA PRO A 157 -4.88 -12.22 -19.12
C PRO A 157 -5.79 -11.29 -18.30
N LEU A 158 -5.21 -10.65 -17.27
CA LEU A 158 -5.86 -9.55 -16.56
C LEU A 158 -5.79 -8.30 -17.43
N THR A 159 -6.95 -7.80 -17.85
CA THR A 159 -7.09 -6.59 -18.68
C THR A 159 -7.76 -5.46 -17.90
N LYS A 160 -7.67 -4.23 -18.44
CA LYS A 160 -8.34 -3.03 -17.89
C LYS A 160 -9.86 -3.20 -17.77
N GLU A 161 -10.49 -3.95 -18.68
CA GLU A 161 -11.95 -4.18 -18.66
C GLU A 161 -12.44 -4.81 -17.35
N HIS A 162 -11.62 -5.66 -16.70
CA HIS A 162 -12.00 -6.25 -15.41
C HIS A 162 -12.11 -5.21 -14.29
N PHE A 163 -11.44 -4.07 -14.42
CA PHE A 163 -11.45 -2.99 -13.43
C PHE A 163 -12.57 -1.98 -13.65
N LYS A 164 -13.17 -1.89 -14.86
CA LYS A 164 -14.23 -0.92 -15.16
C LYS A 164 -15.39 -0.96 -14.17
N PRO A 165 -15.95 -2.13 -13.80
CA PRO A 165 -17.06 -2.15 -12.84
C PRO A 165 -16.69 -1.65 -11.44
N PHE A 166 -15.40 -1.72 -11.07
CA PHE A 166 -14.89 -1.13 -9.84
C PHE A 166 -14.75 0.39 -9.98
N GLU A 167 -14.13 0.85 -11.07
CA GLU A 167 -13.88 2.28 -11.33
C GLU A 167 -15.17 3.10 -11.47
N GLU A 168 -16.22 2.53 -12.08
CA GLU A 168 -17.53 3.18 -12.26
C GLU A 168 -18.30 3.35 -10.95
N ARG A 169 -17.95 2.59 -9.90
CA ARG A 169 -18.61 2.65 -8.58
C ARG A 169 -17.89 3.54 -7.57
N LEU A 170 -16.76 4.14 -7.95
CA LEU A 170 -15.97 5.03 -7.10
C LEU A 170 -16.46 6.50 -7.11
N TRP A 171 -17.46 6.80 -7.94
CA TRP A 171 -18.07 8.12 -8.14
C TRP A 171 -19.56 8.05 -7.86
#